data_AF-C3Y560-F1
#
_entry.id   AF-C3Y560-F1
#
_cell.length_a   1.000
_cell.length_b   1.000
_cell.length_c   1.000
_cell.angle_alpha   90.00
_cell.angle_beta   90.00
_cell.angle_gamma   90.00
#
_symmetry.space_group_name_H-M   'P 1'
#
loop_
_entity.id
_entity.type
_entity.pdbx_description
1 polymer ?
#
loop_
_entity_poly.entity_id
_entity_poly.type
_entity_poly.pdbx_seq_one_letter_code
_entity_poly.pdbx_strand_id
1 'polypeptide(L)' 'MNLSLSFPAGIHPYQWTKADVLTWVRWAVDEFSLTGVDEQRFGMNGKALSLLGKEGFTDRVPFAGDVLYNLLHNLLQGG' A
#
# COMPACT_ATOMS: atom_id res chain seq x y z
N MET A 1 9.49 14.96 12.53
CA MET A 1 8.74 13.70 12.35
C MET A 1 9.53 12.87 11.36
N ASN A 2 9.81 11.62 11.70
CA ASN A 2 11.02 10.87 11.34
C ASN A 2 11.09 10.48 9.85
N LEU A 3 12.05 11.07 9.11
CA LEU A 3 12.34 10.79 7.69
C LEU A 3 13.17 9.50 7.48
N SER A 4 12.95 8.45 8.27
CA SER A 4 13.66 7.18 8.08
C SER A 4 12.71 6.00 8.20
N LEU A 5 12.19 5.56 7.04
CA LEU A 5 12.09 4.15 6.59
C LEU A 5 11.12 4.04 5.38
N SER A 6 11.73 3.96 4.20
CA SER A 6 11.29 3.17 3.04
C SER A 6 9.85 3.35 2.50
N PHE A 7 9.54 4.53 1.95
CA PHE A 7 8.55 4.63 0.87
C PHE A 7 9.30 4.45 -0.47
N PRO A 8 8.81 3.66 -1.45
CA PRO A 8 9.35 3.66 -2.82
C PRO A 8 8.99 4.98 -3.54
N ALA A 9 9.49 6.09 -2.99
CA ALA A 9 9.25 7.44 -3.46
C ALA A 9 9.80 7.59 -4.88
N GLY A 10 8.94 8.00 -5.81
CA GLY A 10 9.33 8.29 -7.19
C GLY A 10 9.31 7.10 -8.16
N ILE A 11 8.94 5.90 -7.71
CA ILE A 11 8.65 4.77 -8.62
C ILE A 11 7.15 4.64 -8.76
N HIS A 12 6.67 4.72 -10.01
CA HIS A 12 5.26 4.56 -10.32
C HIS A 12 4.74 3.20 -9.80
N PRO A 13 3.58 3.13 -9.10
CA PRO A 13 3.14 1.89 -8.45
C PRO A 13 3.05 0.67 -9.37
N TYR A 14 2.79 0.83 -10.66
CA TYR A 14 2.82 -0.29 -11.63
C TYR A 14 4.18 -0.97 -11.78
N GLN A 15 5.27 -0.31 -11.39
CA GLN A 15 6.64 -0.83 -11.45
C GLN A 15 7.08 -1.48 -10.14
N TRP A 16 6.28 -1.41 -9.07
CA TRP A 16 6.62 -2.00 -7.78
C TRP A 16 6.77 -3.51 -7.89
N THR A 17 7.87 -4.01 -7.34
CA THR A 17 8.06 -5.43 -7.06
C THR A 17 7.17 -5.86 -5.88
N LYS A 18 7.10 -7.16 -5.60
CA LYS A 18 6.45 -7.66 -4.38
C LYS A 18 7.07 -7.05 -3.12
N ALA A 19 8.39 -6.90 -3.08
CA ALA A 19 9.07 -6.34 -1.92
C ALA A 19 8.69 -4.86 -1.71
N ASP A 20 8.55 -4.09 -2.79
CA ASP A 20 8.12 -2.68 -2.73
C ASP A 20 6.69 -2.56 -2.21
N VAL A 21 5.77 -3.44 -2.65
CA VAL A 21 4.39 -3.49 -2.13
C VAL A 21 4.38 -3.77 -0.63
N LEU A 22 5.10 -4.80 -0.16
CA LEU A 22 5.16 -5.12 1.26
C LEU A 22 5.75 -3.97 2.08
N THR A 23 6.75 -3.29 1.53
CA THR A 23 7.40 -2.13 2.12
C THR A 23 6.43 -0.95 2.21
N TRP A 24 5.67 -0.67 1.15
CA TRP A 24 4.63 0.36 1.14
C TRP A 24 3.53 0.10 2.17
N VAL A 25 3.04 -1.15 2.28
CA VAL A 25 2.01 -1.49 3.27
C VAL A 25 2.55 -1.30 4.69
N ARG A 26 3.77 -1.78 4.99
CA ARG A 26 4.40 -1.58 6.29
C ARG A 26 4.53 -0.09 6.65
N TRP A 27 5.03 0.70 5.71
CA TRP A 27 5.11 2.15 5.90
C TRP A 27 3.73 2.76 6.20
N ALA A 28 2.69 2.42 5.43
CA ALA A 28 1.36 2.94 5.67
C ALA A 28 0.78 2.50 7.03
N VAL A 29 1.09 1.28 7.46
CA VAL A 29 0.71 0.78 8.79
C VAL A 29 1.34 1.62 9.89
N ASP A 30 2.63 1.94 9.78
CA ASP A 30 3.35 2.75 10.75
C ASP A 30 2.88 4.22 10.72
N GLU A 31 2.78 4.82 9.53
CA GLU A 31 2.43 6.24 9.33
C GLU A 31 1.01 6.56 9.82
N PHE A 32 0.05 5.67 9.55
CA PHE A 32 -1.35 5.86 9.94
C PHE A 32 -1.71 5.13 11.23
N SER A 33 -0.73 4.51 11.92
CA SER A 33 -0.94 3.73 13.14
C SER A 33 -2.04 2.67 13.00
N LEU A 34 -2.08 1.98 11.86
CA LEU A 34 -3.07 0.94 11.57
C LEU A 34 -2.76 -0.30 12.40
N THR A 35 -3.73 -0.83 13.14
CA THR A 35 -3.52 -2.02 13.96
C THR A 35 -4.04 -3.27 13.27
N GLY A 36 -3.34 -4.40 13.46
CA GLY A 36 -3.79 -5.71 12.96
C GLY A 36 -3.72 -5.90 11.45
N VAL A 37 -2.94 -5.08 10.74
CA VAL A 37 -2.66 -5.26 9.31
C VAL A 37 -1.48 -6.21 9.15
N ASP A 38 -1.69 -7.30 8.42
CA ASP A 38 -0.63 -8.19 7.96
C ASP A 38 -0.28 -7.85 6.51
N GLU A 39 0.92 -7.29 6.28
CA GLU A 39 1.37 -6.91 4.94
C GLU A 39 1.45 -8.10 3.99
N GLN A 40 1.62 -9.34 4.50
CA GLN A 40 1.69 -10.53 3.66
C GLN A 40 0.39 -10.79 2.88
N ARG A 41 -0.74 -10.20 3.33
CA ARG A 41 -2.01 -10.19 2.58
C ARG A 41 -1.90 -9.49 1.23
N PHE A 42 -0.88 -8.66 1.05
CA PHE A 42 -0.53 -7.94 -0.18
C PHE A 42 0.71 -8.53 -0.88
N GLY A 43 0.95 -9.84 -0.74
CA GLY A 43 2.08 -10.53 -1.36
C GLY A 43 2.06 -10.63 -2.90
N MET A 44 1.85 -9.52 -3.59
CA MET A 44 1.74 -9.38 -5.05
C MET A 44 2.58 -8.21 -5.55
N ASN A 45 2.75 -8.08 -6.86
CA ASN A 45 3.45 -6.93 -7.46
C ASN A 45 2.52 -5.71 -7.59
N GLY A 46 3.12 -4.58 -7.96
CA GLY A 46 2.43 -3.32 -8.14
C GLY A 46 1.36 -3.31 -9.23
N LYS A 47 1.52 -4.11 -10.29
CA LYS A 47 0.49 -4.27 -11.34
C LYS A 47 -0.78 -4.91 -10.77
N ALA A 48 -0.64 -6.02 -10.03
CA ALA A 48 -1.77 -6.68 -9.40
C ALA A 48 -2.40 -5.79 -8.30
N LEU A 49 -1.56 -5.09 -7.52
CA LEU A 49 -2.02 -4.15 -6.51
C LEU A 49 -2.85 -3.00 -7.11
N SER A 50 -2.40 -2.43 -8.22
CA SER A 50 -3.08 -1.31 -8.90
C SER A 50 -4.41 -1.70 -9.54
N LEU A 51 -4.65 -3.01 -9.74
CA LEU A 51 -5.92 -3.56 -10.25
C LEU A 51 -6.88 -3.96 -9.13
N LEU A 52 -6.44 -3.99 -7.86
CA LEU A 52 -7.34 -4.23 -6.74
C LEU A 52 -8.31 -3.07 -6.58
N GLY A 53 -9.59 -3.36 -6.70
CA GLY A 53 -10.64 -2.43 -6.29
C GLY A 53 -10.65 -2.24 -4.77
N LYS A 54 -11.36 -1.20 -4.31
CA LYS A 54 -11.54 -0.89 -2.90
C LYS A 54 -11.99 -2.10 -2.07
N GLU A 55 -12.91 -2.91 -2.61
CA GLU A 55 -13.39 -4.14 -1.98
C GLU A 55 -12.26 -5.12 -1.66
N GLY A 56 -11.34 -5.33 -2.60
CA GLY A 56 -10.22 -6.24 -2.40
C GLY A 56 -9.21 -5.76 -1.34
N PHE A 57 -9.14 -4.45 -1.09
CA PHE A 57 -8.40 -3.90 0.04
C PHE A 57 -9.16 -4.09 1.36
N THR A 58 -10.47 -3.82 1.39
CA THR A 58 -11.30 -3.98 2.59
C THR A 58 -11.42 -5.43 3.02
N ASP A 59 -11.46 -6.39 2.09
CA ASP A 59 -11.44 -7.81 2.43
C ASP A 59 -10.14 -8.23 3.14
N ARG A 60 -9.02 -7.64 2.72
CA ARG A 60 -7.71 -7.89 3.33
C ARG A 60 -7.56 -7.13 4.65
N VAL A 61 -8.11 -5.93 4.73
CA VAL A 61 -8.01 -5.04 5.89
C VAL A 61 -9.39 -4.41 6.16
N PRO A 62 -10.26 -5.07 6.94
CA PRO A 62 -11.65 -4.63 7.12
C PRO A 62 -11.81 -3.20 7.67
N PHE A 63 -10.88 -2.75 8.51
CA PHE A 63 -10.99 -1.46 9.20
C PHE A 63 -10.23 -0.31 8.53
N ALA A 64 -9.36 -0.60 7.56
CA ALA A 64 -8.45 0.41 6.98
C ALA A 64 -8.11 0.16 5.50
N GLY A 65 -8.76 -0.80 4.84
CA GLY A 65 -8.51 -1.10 3.43
C GLY A 65 -8.85 0.06 2.51
N ASP A 66 -9.86 0.85 2.87
CA ASP A 66 -10.21 2.07 2.15
C ASP A 66 -9.12 3.15 2.22
N VAL A 67 -8.45 3.29 3.38
CA VAL A 67 -7.30 4.18 3.56
C VAL A 67 -6.16 3.77 2.63
N LEU A 68 -5.78 2.49 2.63
CA LEU A 68 -4.73 1.96 1.75
C LEU A 68 -5.07 2.11 0.26
N TYR A 69 -6.33 1.84 -0.11
CA TYR A 69 -6.81 2.03 -1.48
C TYR A 69 -6.71 3.49 -1.93
N ASN A 70 -7.19 4.42 -1.11
CA ASN A 70 -7.15 5.85 -1.42
C ASN A 70 -5.70 6.35 -1.54
N LEU A 71 -4.83 5.89 -0.65
CA LEU A 71 -3.40 6.23 -0.65
C LEU A 71 -2.73 5.78 -1.96
N LEU A 72 -2.96 4.52 -2.38
CA LEU A 72 -2.45 4.02 -3.65
C LEU A 72 -3.02 4.80 -4.85
N HIS A 73 -4.33 5.08 -4.82
CA HIS A 73 -4.99 5.77 -5.93
C HIS A 73 -4.48 7.20 -6.11
N ASN A 74 -4.19 7.90 -5.00
CA ASN A 74 -3.56 9.21 -5.04
C ASN A 74 -2.16 9.15 -5.68
N LEU A 75 -1.38 8.08 -5.43
CA LEU A 75 -0.09 7.87 -6.08
C LEU A 75 -0.22 7.56 -7.58
N LEU A 76 -1.30 6.90 -8.00
CA LEU A 76 -1.58 6.57 -9.39
C LEU A 76 -2.09 7.78 -10.20
N GLN A 77 -2.84 8.69 -9.55
CA GLN A 77 -3.33 9.91 -10.21
C GLN A 77 -2.33 11.07 -10.18
N GLY A 78 -1.41 11.08 -9.20
CA GLY A 78 -0.42 12.14 -9.00
C GLY A 78 0.95 11.88 -9.64
N GLY A 79 1.05 10.91 -10.55
CA GLY A 79 2.26 10.57 -11.32
C GLY A 79 2.30 11.19 -12.70
#